data_AF-A0A9X1GEV1-F1
#
_entry.id   AF-A0A9X1GEV1-F1
#
_cell.length_a   1.000
_cell.length_b   1.000
_cell.length_c   1.000
_cell.angle_alpha   90.00
_cell.angle_beta   90.00
_cell.angle_gamma   90.00
#
_symmetry.space_group_name_H-M   'P 1'
#
loop_
_entity.id
_entity.type
_entity.pdbx_description
1 polymer ?
#
loop_
_entity_poly.entity_id
_entity_poly.type
_entity_poly.pdbx_seq_one_letter_code
_entity_poly.pdbx_strand_id
1 'polypeptide(L)' 'MTQELISKNDLDSFLIGYVPKRYLNQREAVHYTGTSAGTINEWVKKGLKVIIFGENSRPKYDIKDIDEVMTKYKV' A
#
# COMPACT_ATOMS: atom_id res chain seq x y z
N MET A 1 26.48 0.79 17.85
CA MET A 1 25.24 1.51 17.49
C MET A 1 24.28 1.38 18.65
N THR A 2 24.12 2.45 19.42
CA THR A 2 23.10 2.55 20.47
C THR A 2 21.74 2.63 19.77
N GLN A 3 20.87 1.65 20.01
CA GLN A 3 19.47 1.75 19.59
C GLN A 3 18.80 2.78 20.50
N GLU A 4 18.46 3.95 19.95
CA GLU A 4 17.58 4.88 20.63
C GLU A 4 16.19 4.24 20.75
N LEU A 5 15.78 3.94 21.99
CA LEU A 5 14.46 3.40 22.29
C LEU A 5 13.46 4.55 22.23
N ILE A 6 12.51 4.48 21.30
CA ILE A 6 11.39 5.41 21.21
C ILE A 6 10.50 5.19 22.45
N SER A 7 10.21 6.26 23.20
CA SER A 7 9.30 6.15 24.34
C SER A 7 7.85 5.99 23.85
N LYS A 8 7.01 5.35 24.68
CA LYS A 8 5.58 5.18 24.36
C LYS A 8 4.89 6.53 24.08
N ASN A 9 5.23 7.57 24.84
CA ASN A 9 4.65 8.90 24.70
C ASN A 9 5.04 9.55 23.36
N ASP A 10 6.27 9.33 22.90
CA ASP A 10 6.73 9.84 21.59
C ASP A 10 6.00 9.14 20.44
N LEU A 11 5.77 7.84 20.57
CA LEU A 11 5.01 7.05 19.60
C LEU A 11 3.54 7.49 19.55
N ASP A 12 2.90 7.66 20.71
CA ASP A 12 1.51 8.10 20.82
C ASP A 12 1.34 9.50 20.19
N SER A 13 2.27 10.42 20.45
CA SER A 13 2.27 11.75 19.84
C SER A 13 2.50 11.71 18.33
N PHE A 14 3.28 10.76 17.81
CA PHE A 14 3.51 10.61 16.38
C PHE A 14 2.27 10.04 15.66
N LEU A 15 1.56 9.12 16.31
CA LEU A 15 0.42 8.41 15.72
C LEU A 15 -0.90 9.19 15.80
N ILE A 16 -1.06 10.14 16.73
CA ILE A 16 -2.34 10.85 16.93
C ILE A 16 -2.82 11.64 15.70
N GLY A 17 -1.89 12.09 14.85
CA GLY A 17 -2.19 12.79 13.59
C GLY A 17 -1.96 11.95 12.33
N TYR A 18 -1.61 10.67 12.49
CA TYR A 18 -1.24 9.83 11.35
C TYR A 18 -2.47 9.46 10.52
N VAL A 19 -2.48 9.87 9.26
CA VAL A 19 -3.47 9.45 8.27
C VAL A 19 -2.83 8.36 7.40
N PRO A 20 -3.36 7.12 7.43
CA PRO A 20 -2.85 6.05 6.59
C PRO A 20 -2.89 6.44 5.11
N LYS A 21 -1.82 6.09 4.38
CA LYS A 21 -1.78 6.31 2.94
C LYS A 21 -2.85 5.46 2.26
N ARG A 22 -3.70 6.10 1.46
CA ARG A 22 -4.68 5.41 0.61
C ARG A 22 -4.08 4.83 -0.68
N TYR A 23 -3.17 5.59 -1.30
CA TYR A 23 -2.59 5.23 -2.59
C TYR A 23 -1.16 4.72 -2.41
N LEU A 24 -0.95 3.46 -2.76
CA LEU A 24 0.30 2.76 -2.58
C LEU A 24 1.11 2.78 -3.86
N ASN A 25 2.43 2.87 -3.76
CA ASN A 25 3.31 2.45 -4.86
C ASN A 25 3.43 0.91 -4.89
N GLN A 26 4.08 0.35 -5.92
CA GLN A 26 4.16 -1.10 -6.08
C GLN A 26 4.81 -1.82 -4.89
N ARG A 27 5.88 -1.24 -4.30
CA ARG A 27 6.53 -1.82 -3.11
C ARG A 27 5.61 -1.80 -1.90
N GLU A 28 4.89 -0.70 -1.70
CA GLU A 28 3.91 -0.57 -0.61
C GLU A 28 2.74 -1.55 -0.80
N ALA A 29 2.23 -1.72 -2.03
CA ALA A 29 1.15 -2.67 -2.34
C ALA A 29 1.58 -4.13 -2.11
N VAL A 30 2.81 -4.46 -2.50
CA VAL A 30 3.44 -5.76 -2.20
C VAL A 30 3.48 -6.01 -0.70
N HIS A 31 3.91 -5.02 0.09
CA HIS A 31 3.98 -5.15 1.54
C HIS A 31 2.58 -5.26 2.18
N TYR A 32 1.63 -4.43 1.73
CA TYR A 32 0.26 -4.41 2.21
C TYR A 32 -0.46 -5.76 2.00
N THR A 33 -0.25 -6.37 0.83
CA THR A 33 -0.96 -7.61 0.44
C THR A 33 -0.22 -8.88 0.85
N GLY A 34 1.07 -8.78 1.21
CA GLY A 34 1.94 -9.93 1.44
C GLY A 34 2.22 -10.75 0.18
N THR A 35 2.07 -10.16 -1.02
CA THR A 35 2.24 -10.85 -2.31
C THR A 35 3.52 -10.43 -3.03
N SER A 36 3.72 -10.88 -4.29
CA SER A 36 4.85 -10.47 -5.13
C SER A 36 4.47 -9.34 -6.09
N ALA A 37 5.45 -8.59 -6.59
CA ALA A 37 5.21 -7.59 -7.64
C ALA A 37 4.59 -8.22 -8.92
N GLY A 38 4.96 -9.46 -9.23
CA GLY A 38 4.36 -10.23 -10.31
C GLY A 38 2.86 -10.47 -10.09
N THR A 39 2.47 -10.80 -8.87
CA THR A 39 1.06 -10.98 -8.49
C THR A 39 0.25 -9.68 -8.67
N ILE A 40 0.79 -8.55 -8.21
CA ILE A 40 0.16 -7.23 -8.41
C ILE A 40 0.00 -6.93 -9.91
N ASN A 41 1.02 -7.20 -10.73
CA ASN A 41 0.93 -7.00 -12.18
C ASN A 41 -0.13 -7.90 -12.82
N GLU A 42 -0.27 -9.14 -12.37
CA GLU A 42 -1.35 -10.04 -12.81
C GLU A 42 -2.72 -9.51 -12.43
N TRP A 43 -2.89 -8.90 -11.25
CA TRP A 43 -4.14 -8.25 -10.88
C TRP A 43 -4.46 -7.06 -11.78
N VAL A 44 -3.47 -6.25 -12.15
CA VAL A 44 -3.65 -5.15 -13.13
C VAL A 44 -4.14 -5.69 -14.47
N LYS A 45 -3.52 -6.76 -14.99
CA LYS A 45 -3.98 -7.43 -16.21
C LYS A 45 -5.42 -7.96 -16.10
N LYS A 46 -5.82 -8.38 -14.90
CA LYS A 46 -7.18 -8.87 -14.57
C LYS A 46 -8.17 -7.75 -14.22
N GLY A 47 -7.78 -6.47 -14.36
CA GLY A 47 -8.66 -5.32 -14.21
C GLY A 47 -8.51 -4.52 -12.91
N LEU A 48 -7.47 -4.76 -12.10
CA LEU A 48 -7.13 -3.84 -11.00
C LEU A 48 -6.79 -2.46 -11.59
N LYS A 49 -7.56 -1.45 -11.19
CA LYS A 49 -7.35 -0.07 -11.65
C LYS A 49 -6.08 0.50 -11.04
N VAL A 50 -5.38 1.32 -11.82
CA VAL A 50 -4.21 2.06 -11.37
C VAL A 50 -4.44 3.55 -11.60
N ILE A 51 -3.85 4.37 -10.73
CA ILE A 51 -3.95 5.83 -10.79
C ILE A 51 -2.61 6.40 -11.25
N ILE A 52 -2.67 7.26 -12.26
CA ILE A 52 -1.53 8.03 -12.76
C ILE A 52 -1.78 9.50 -12.40
N PHE A 53 -1.05 10.03 -11.42
CA PHE A 53 -1.22 11.42 -10.93
C PHE A 53 -0.61 12.50 -11.84
N GLY A 54 0.01 12.11 -12.95
CA GLY A 54 0.58 13.01 -13.95
C GLY A 54 1.29 12.21 -15.04
N GLU A 55 1.49 12.79 -16.22
CA GLU A 55 1.88 12.08 -17.46
C GLU A 55 3.12 11.18 -17.31
N ASN A 56 4.09 11.57 -16.47
CA ASN A 56 5.33 10.82 -16.24
C ASN A 56 5.38 10.08 -14.88
N SER A 57 4.26 10.00 -14.18
CA SER A 57 4.21 9.43 -12.84
C SER A 57 4.15 7.91 -12.87
N ARG A 58 4.82 7.26 -11.92
CA ARG A 58 4.65 5.82 -11.67
C ARG A 58 3.22 5.53 -11.19
N PRO A 59 2.64 4.38 -11.58
CA PRO A 59 1.31 4.01 -11.15
C PRO A 59 1.20 3.89 -9.63
N LYS A 60 0.03 4.26 -9.14
CA LYS A 60 -0.41 4.08 -7.76
C LYS A 60 -1.60 3.14 -7.71
N TYR A 61 -1.71 2.40 -6.61
CA TYR A 61 -2.74 1.42 -6.37
C TYR A 61 -3.62 1.90 -5.20
N ASP A 62 -4.93 1.99 -5.39
CA ASP A 62 -5.87 2.28 -4.29
C ASP A 62 -6.06 1.01 -3.45
N ILE A 63 -5.91 1.15 -2.13
CA ILE A 63 -6.17 0.07 -1.17
C ILE A 63 -7.56 -0.53 -1.38
N LYS A 64 -8.58 0.30 -1.65
CA LYS A 64 -9.96 -0.20 -1.83
C LYS A 64 -10.09 -1.11 -3.04
N ASP A 65 -9.47 -0.73 -4.16
CA ASP A 65 -9.49 -1.54 -5.38
C ASP A 65 -8.73 -2.85 -5.18
N ILE A 66 -7.64 -2.83 -4.40
CA ILE A 66 -6.91 -4.04 -4.00
C ILE A 66 -7.80 -4.96 -3.16
N ASP A 67 -8.48 -4.43 -2.14
CA ASP A 67 -9.35 -5.20 -1.25
C ASP A 67 -10.53 -5.84 -2.01
N GLU A 68 -11.09 -5.12 -2.98
CA GLU A 68 -12.14 -5.64 -3.88
C GLU A 68 -11.62 -6.82 -4.71
N VAL A 69 -10.42 -6.70 -5.29
CA VAL A 69 -9.77 -7.79 -6.03
C VAL A 69 -9.53 -8.99 -5.12
N MET A 70 -8.94 -8.78 -3.94
CA MET A 70 -8.69 -9.86 -2.98
C MET A 70 -10.00 -10.54 -2.55
N THR A 71 -11.05 -9.76 -2.30
CA THR A 71 -12.37 -10.28 -1.94
C THR A 71 -13.01 -11.10 -3.06
N LYS A 72 -12.78 -10.72 -4.32
CA LYS A 72 -13.32 -11.43 -5.48
C LYS A 72 -12.62 -12.77 -5.74
N TYR A 73 -11.32 -12.87 -5.44
CA TYR A 73 -10.50 -14.04 -5.76
C TYR A 73 -10.11 -14.91 -4.56
N LYS A 74 -10.52 -14.55 -3.33
CA LYS A 74 -10.40 -15.44 -2.18
C LYS A 74 -11.28 -16.68 -2.41
N VAL A 75 -10.73 -17.86 -2.13
CA VAL A 75 -11.41 -19.16 -2.20
C VAL A 75 -11.62 -19.67 -0.78
#